data_AF-A0A7X3MQZ4-F1
#
_entry.id   AF-A0A7X3MQZ4-F1
#
_cell.length_a   1.000
_cell.length_b   1.000
_cell.length_c   1.000
_cell.angle_alpha   90.00
_cell.angle_beta   90.00
_cell.angle_gamma   90.00
#
_symmetry.space_group_name_H-M   'P 1'
#
loop_
_entity.id
_entity.type
_entity.pdbx_description
1 polymer ?
#
loop_
_entity_poly.entity_id
_entity_poly.type
_entity_poly.pdbx_seq_one_letter_code
_entity_poly.pdbx_strand_id
1 'polypeptide(L)'
;MRTALERRRATFLRGHYAEWIALLLLLSKGYRPLARRYAAAGGEIDLIVTRGDTIVFVEVKARGSMEDALSAITATKRRRFSRAARAWLSRHPRAQGRTWRADAVFIAPRRLPRHVMSAFELEVF
;
A
#
# COMPACT_ATOMS: atom_id res chain seq x y z
N MET A 1 -4.61 7.48 -31.28
CA MET A 1 -4.21 6.38 -30.37
C MET A 1 -3.06 6.87 -29.48
N ARG A 2 -3.15 6.72 -28.15
CA ARG A 2 -2.00 7.06 -27.27
C ARG A 2 -0.88 6.04 -27.45
N THR A 3 0.36 6.51 -27.58
CA THR A 3 1.57 5.69 -27.72
C THR A 3 1.85 4.89 -26.44
N ALA A 4 2.66 3.83 -26.52
CA ALA A 4 3.01 3.00 -25.34
C ALA A 4 3.69 3.82 -24.22
N LEU A 5 4.51 4.82 -24.60
CA LEU A 5 5.17 5.74 -23.68
C LEU A 5 4.17 6.66 -22.96
N GLU A 6 3.17 7.19 -23.69
CA GLU A 6 2.11 8.02 -23.12
C GLU A 6 1.20 7.23 -22.16
N ARG A 7 0.92 5.96 -22.47
CA ARG A 7 0.17 5.07 -21.57
C ARG A 7 0.98 4.80 -20.30
N ARG A 8 2.28 4.52 -20.42
CA ARG A 8 3.18 4.28 -19.27
C ARG A 8 3.30 5.54 -18.38
N ARG A 9 3.46 6.72 -18.98
CA ARG A 9 3.45 8.01 -18.25
C ARG A 9 2.11 8.26 -17.56
N ALA A 10 0.99 8.04 -18.24
CA ALA A 10 -0.34 8.23 -17.65
C ALA A 10 -0.59 7.27 -16.47
N THR A 11 -0.17 6.01 -16.58
CA THR A 11 -0.25 5.03 -15.49
C THR A 11 0.65 5.45 -14.32
N PHE A 12 1.87 5.91 -14.59
CA PHE A 12 2.80 6.38 -13.57
C PHE A 12 2.27 7.61 -12.82
N LEU A 13 1.79 8.62 -13.55
CA LEU A 13 1.20 9.83 -12.96
C LEU A 13 -0.06 9.52 -12.14
N ARG A 14 -0.91 8.59 -12.62
CA ARG A 14 -2.05 8.10 -11.84
C ARG A 14 -1.62 7.38 -10.57
N GLY A 15 -0.59 6.55 -10.62
CA GLY A 15 -0.04 5.87 -9.44
C GLY A 15 0.50 6.85 -8.40
N HIS A 16 1.26 7.85 -8.85
CA HIS A 16 1.81 8.89 -7.97
C HIS A 16 0.72 9.74 -7.31
N TYR A 17 -0.29 10.12 -8.07
CA TYR A 17 -1.43 10.87 -7.57
C TYR A 17 -2.27 10.05 -6.59
N ALA A 18 -2.52 8.77 -6.91
CA ALA A 18 -3.25 7.85 -6.03
C ALA A 18 -2.54 7.64 -4.69
N GLU A 19 -1.20 7.48 -4.70
CA GLU A 19 -0.42 7.38 -3.47
C GLU A 19 -0.52 8.64 -2.60
N TRP A 20 -0.46 9.83 -3.22
CA TRP A 20 -0.64 11.09 -2.50
C TRP A 20 -2.01 11.20 -1.85
N ILE A 21 -3.09 10.87 -2.58
CA ILE A 21 -4.44 10.85 -2.01
C ILE A 21 -4.55 9.82 -0.87
N ALA A 22 -3.97 8.64 -1.04
CA ALA A 22 -3.97 7.60 -0.02
C ALA A 22 -3.24 8.07 1.24
N LEU A 23 -2.10 8.75 1.09
CA LEU A 23 -1.37 9.34 2.20
C LEU A 23 -2.21 10.41 2.91
N LEU A 24 -2.85 11.33 2.18
CA LEU A 24 -3.71 12.36 2.76
C LEU A 24 -4.89 11.77 3.54
N LEU A 25 -5.54 10.73 3.01
CA LEU A 25 -6.59 9.99 3.71
C LEU A 25 -6.09 9.36 5.02
N LEU A 26 -4.90 8.76 4.99
CA LEU A 26 -4.33 8.12 6.18
C LEU A 26 -3.91 9.18 7.22
N LEU A 27 -3.32 10.29 6.79
CA LEU A 27 -3.03 11.44 7.65
C LEU A 27 -4.29 11.97 8.34
N SER A 28 -5.38 12.16 7.59
CA SER A 28 -6.66 12.64 8.16
C SER A 28 -7.29 11.66 9.15
N LYS A 29 -6.89 10.38 9.11
CA LYS A 29 -7.29 9.34 10.08
C LYS A 29 -6.33 9.20 11.26
N GLY A 30 -5.33 10.06 11.36
CA GLY A 30 -4.34 10.07 12.44
C GLY A 30 -3.19 9.06 12.28
N TYR A 31 -2.99 8.51 11.08
CA TYR A 31 -1.79 7.74 10.78
C TYR A 31 -0.62 8.69 10.51
N ARG A 32 0.60 8.26 10.86
CA ARG A 32 1.85 8.98 10.58
C ARG A 32 2.71 8.18 9.59
N PRO A 33 3.24 8.78 8.52
CA PRO A 33 4.09 8.07 7.57
C PRO A 33 5.44 7.71 8.19
N LEU A 34 5.90 6.51 7.87
CA LEU A 34 7.23 5.99 8.22
C LEU A 34 8.09 5.79 6.97
N ALA A 35 7.48 5.34 5.87
CA ALA A 35 8.14 5.23 4.57
C ALA A 35 7.12 5.30 3.43
N ARG A 36 7.60 5.60 2.22
CA ARG A 36 6.84 5.61 0.97
C ARG A 36 7.64 4.86 -0.09
N ARG A 37 6.96 4.16 -1.01
CA ARG A 37 7.56 3.42 -2.14
C ARG A 37 8.73 2.55 -1.68
N TYR A 38 8.54 1.81 -0.60
CA TYR A 38 9.58 0.99 -0.02
C TYR A 38 9.76 -0.28 -0.84
N ALA A 39 10.92 -0.44 -1.48
CA ALA A 39 11.28 -1.63 -2.24
C ALA A 39 12.39 -2.41 -1.52
N ALA A 40 12.15 -3.69 -1.25
CA ALA A 40 13.14 -4.57 -0.63
C ALA A 40 12.82 -6.04 -0.90
N ALA A 41 13.86 -6.88 -0.94
CA ALA A 41 13.73 -8.34 -1.07
C ALA A 41 12.83 -8.79 -2.25
N GLY A 42 12.82 -8.05 -3.35
CA GLY A 42 12.00 -8.34 -4.54
C GLY A 42 10.50 -8.05 -4.38
N GLY A 43 10.11 -7.31 -3.33
CA GLY A 43 8.76 -6.80 -3.14
C GLY A 43 8.76 -5.27 -2.95
N GLU A 44 7.57 -4.70 -3.04
CA GLU A 44 7.32 -3.27 -2.90
C GLU A 44 6.13 -3.03 -1.98
N ILE A 45 6.18 -1.94 -1.21
CA ILE A 45 5.13 -1.46 -0.32
C ILE A 45 4.95 0.04 -0.59
N ASP A 46 3.75 0.44 -0.98
CA ASP A 46 3.49 1.83 -1.38
C ASP A 46 3.62 2.80 -0.21
N LEU A 47 3.03 2.47 0.95
CA LEU A 47 3.13 3.29 2.15
C LEU A 47 3.36 2.40 3.38
N ILE A 48 4.23 2.84 4.28
CA ILE A 48 4.37 2.28 5.63
C ILE A 48 3.99 3.40 6.58
N VAL A 49 2.99 3.17 7.41
CA VAL A 49 2.45 4.17 8.33
C VAL A 49 2.29 3.58 9.72
N THR A 50 2.12 4.43 10.73
CA THR A 50 1.85 4.00 12.11
C THR A 50 0.70 4.76 12.73
N ARG A 51 -0.05 4.11 13.61
CA ARG A 51 -1.09 4.73 14.45
C ARG A 51 -1.11 4.01 15.80
N GLY A 52 -0.79 4.73 16.87
CA GLY A 52 -0.60 4.13 18.18
C GLY A 52 0.48 3.05 18.14
N ASP A 53 0.16 1.87 18.65
CA ASP A 53 1.05 0.71 18.65
C ASP A 53 0.94 -0.16 17.38
N THR A 54 0.28 0.31 16.33
CA THR A 54 0.15 -0.44 15.07
C THR A 54 1.08 0.11 13.99
N ILE A 55 1.85 -0.77 13.36
CA ILE A 55 2.53 -0.54 12.08
C ILE A 55 1.64 -1.10 10.97
N VAL A 56 1.39 -0.27 9.96
CA VAL A 56 0.53 -0.61 8.84
C VAL A 56 1.32 -0.52 7.55
N PHE A 57 1.37 -1.63 6.83
CA PHE A 57 1.90 -1.73 5.49
C PHE A 57 0.73 -1.61 4.53
N VAL A 58 0.75 -0.59 3.67
CA VAL A 58 -0.41 -0.24 2.83
C VAL A 58 -0.05 -0.44 1.37
N GLU A 59 -0.92 -1.17 0.67
CA GLU A 59 -0.98 -1.23 -0.79
C GLU A 59 -1.98 -0.20 -1.32
N VAL A 60 -1.59 0.62 -2.28
CA VAL A 60 -2.45 1.62 -2.92
C VAL A 60 -2.88 1.11 -4.29
N LYS A 61 -4.19 0.92 -4.45
CA LYS A 61 -4.79 0.45 -5.71
C LYS A 61 -5.58 1.57 -6.37
N ALA A 62 -5.06 2.09 -7.49
CA ALA A 62 -5.82 2.91 -8.41
C ALA A 62 -6.69 2.00 -9.30
N ARG A 63 -8.02 2.04 -9.16
CA ARG A 63 -8.98 1.24 -9.96
C ARG A 63 -9.97 2.16 -10.68
N GLY A 64 -10.41 1.74 -11.87
CA GLY A 64 -11.44 2.42 -12.65
C GLY A 64 -12.87 2.16 -12.16
N SER A 65 -13.12 0.99 -11.57
CA SER A 65 -14.39 0.59 -10.96
C SER A 65 -14.17 -0.11 -9.61
N MET A 66 -15.20 -0.11 -8.76
CA MET A 66 -15.16 -0.63 -7.38
C MET A 66 -15.21 -2.17 -7.32
N GLU A 67 -15.70 -2.83 -8.38
CA GLU A 67 -15.86 -4.29 -8.45
C GLU A 67 -14.52 -5.02 -8.62
N ASP A 68 -13.54 -4.40 -9.30
CA ASP A 68 -12.16 -4.92 -9.38
C ASP A 68 -11.37 -4.81 -8.06
N ALA A 69 -11.91 -4.10 -7.06
CA ALA A 69 -11.24 -3.87 -5.78
C ALA A 69 -11.12 -5.15 -4.95
N LEU A 70 -12.06 -6.09 -5.13
CA LEU A 70 -12.05 -7.40 -4.48
C LEU A 70 -11.16 -8.43 -5.18
N SER A 71 -10.48 -8.07 -6.28
CA SER A 71 -9.42 -8.92 -6.84
C SER A 71 -8.39 -9.22 -5.75
N ALA A 72 -8.47 -10.45 -5.23
CA ALA A 72 -7.62 -10.96 -4.18
C ALA A 72 -6.18 -10.66 -4.55
N ILE A 73 -5.41 -10.10 -3.60
CA ILE A 73 -3.97 -10.01 -3.81
C ILE A 73 -3.48 -11.43 -4.03
N THR A 74 -2.95 -11.69 -5.22
CA THR A 74 -2.50 -13.04 -5.60
C THR A 74 -1.51 -13.55 -4.57
N ALA A 75 -1.45 -14.88 -4.37
CA ALA A 75 -0.51 -15.48 -3.42
C ALA A 75 0.94 -15.00 -3.66
N THR A 76 1.36 -14.89 -4.93
CA THR A 76 2.67 -14.36 -5.30
C THR A 76 2.88 -12.91 -4.86
N LYS A 77 1.87 -12.04 -5.02
CA LYS A 77 1.98 -10.65 -4.59
C LYS A 77 2.00 -10.54 -3.07
N ARG A 78 1.17 -11.31 -2.35
CA ARG A 78 1.21 -11.40 -0.88
C ARG A 78 2.59 -11.83 -0.39
N ARG A 79 3.18 -12.88 -0.96
CA ARG A 79 4.53 -13.34 -0.60
C ARG A 79 5.60 -12.28 -0.79
N ARG A 80 5.60 -11.57 -1.93
CA ARG A 80 6.57 -10.48 -2.18
C ARG A 80 6.36 -9.31 -1.22
N PHE A 81 5.11 -8.93 -0.98
CA PHE A 81 4.76 -7.88 -0.02
C PHE A 81 5.24 -8.24 1.40
N SER A 82 4.96 -9.46 1.86
CA SER A 82 5.42 -9.96 3.16
C SER A 82 6.95 -9.99 3.26
N ARG A 83 7.67 -10.34 2.20
CA ARG A 83 9.15 -10.26 2.17
C ARG A 83 9.66 -8.84 2.36
N ALA A 84 9.05 -7.86 1.67
CA ALA A 84 9.39 -6.46 1.86
C ALA A 84 9.08 -6.00 3.31
N ALA A 85 7.94 -6.41 3.86
CA ALA A 85 7.56 -6.08 5.23
C ALA A 85 8.57 -6.64 6.25
N ARG A 86 8.97 -7.92 6.12
CA ARG A 86 10.04 -8.51 6.95
C ARG A 86 11.35 -7.75 6.84
N ALA A 87 11.75 -7.37 5.63
CA ALA A 87 12.98 -6.61 5.41
C ALA A 87 12.91 -5.20 6.03
N TRP A 88 11.72 -4.59 6.10
CA TRP A 88 11.53 -3.34 6.82
C TRP A 88 11.61 -3.56 8.33
N LEU A 89 10.92 -4.57 8.87
CA LEU A 89 10.90 -4.90 10.30
C LEU A 89 12.29 -5.27 10.85
N SER A 90 13.12 -5.97 10.07
CA SER A 90 14.49 -6.31 10.50
C SER A 90 15.38 -5.09 10.68
N ARG A 91 15.11 -4.01 9.93
CA ARG A 91 15.82 -2.72 10.03
C ARG A 91 15.26 -1.81 11.11
N HIS A 92 14.11 -2.16 11.70
CA HIS A 92 13.43 -1.33 12.70
C HIS A 92 13.07 -2.17 13.95
N PRO A 93 14.05 -2.48 14.82
CA PRO A 93 13.84 -3.34 16.00
C PRO A 93 12.68 -2.88 16.92
N ARG A 94 12.51 -1.56 17.09
CA ARG A 94 11.40 -0.97 17.88
C ARG A 94 10.01 -1.23 17.31
N ALA A 95 9.91 -1.64 16.05
CA ALA A 95 8.65 -2.02 15.42
C ALA A 95 8.33 -3.51 15.60
N GLN A 96 9.27 -4.32 16.10
CA GLN A 96 9.06 -5.78 16.17
C GLN A 96 8.05 -6.20 17.25
N GLY A 97 8.01 -5.48 18.37
CA GLY A 97 7.04 -5.75 19.46
C GLY A 97 5.67 -5.10 19.27
N ARG A 98 5.37 -4.61 18.06
CA ARG A 98 4.15 -3.85 17.76
C ARG A 98 3.15 -4.69 16.99
N THR A 99 1.89 -4.27 16.98
CA THR A 99 0.89 -4.88 16.10
C THR A 99 1.22 -4.55 14.63
N TRP A 100 1.16 -5.54 13.74
CA TRP A 100 1.34 -5.34 12.30
C TRP A 100 0.04 -5.58 11.56
N ARG A 101 -0.21 -4.78 10.52
CA ARG A 101 -1.36 -4.95 9.65
C ARG A 101 -1.02 -4.67 8.20
N ALA A 102 -1.58 -5.46 7.29
CA ALA A 102 -1.58 -5.13 5.87
C ALA A 102 -2.94 -4.52 5.49
N ASP A 103 -2.91 -3.26 5.05
CA ASP A 103 -4.09 -2.52 4.63
C ASP A 103 -4.05 -2.27 3.12
N ALA A 104 -5.22 -1.95 2.56
CA ALA A 104 -5.32 -1.48 1.19
C ALA A 104 -6.05 -0.14 1.13
N VAL A 105 -5.59 0.77 0.28
CA VAL A 105 -6.32 2.00 -0.04
C VAL A 105 -6.69 1.97 -1.52
N PHE A 106 -7.99 2.08 -1.77
CA PHE A 106 -8.57 2.10 -3.11
C PHE A 106 -8.91 3.53 -3.51
N ILE A 107 -8.38 3.94 -4.66
CA ILE A 107 -8.64 5.23 -5.27
C ILE A 107 -9.32 5.00 -6.61
N ALA A 108 -10.50 5.60 -6.80
CA ALA A 108 -11.25 5.53 -8.05
C ALA A 108 -11.72 6.93 -8.49
N PRO A 109 -11.80 7.21 -9.81
CA PRO A 109 -12.32 8.47 -10.31
C PRO A 109 -13.73 8.75 -9.79
N ARG A 110 -14.00 10.00 -9.39
CA ARG A 110 -15.32 10.49 -8.93
C ARG A 110 -15.88 9.74 -7.70
N ARG A 111 -15.03 9.05 -6.94
CA ARG A 111 -15.40 8.33 -5.72
C ARG A 111 -14.46 8.74 -4.59
N LEU A 112 -14.95 8.68 -3.36
CA LEU A 112 -14.10 8.90 -2.20
C LEU A 112 -13.10 7.75 -2.03
N PRO A 113 -11.85 8.04 -1.62
CA PRO A 113 -10.88 7.02 -1.25
C PRO A 113 -11.44 6.07 -0.18
N ARG A 114 -11.25 4.76 -0.38
CA ARG A 114 -11.65 3.74 0.58
C ARG A 114 -10.43 3.05 1.17
N HIS A 115 -10.29 3.11 2.48
CA HIS A 115 -9.25 2.39 3.22
C HIS A 115 -9.86 1.14 3.84
N VAL A 116 -9.31 -0.02 3.47
CA VAL A 116 -9.68 -1.35 3.95
C VAL A 116 -8.59 -1.83 4.89
N MET A 117 -8.96 -2.05 6.15
CA MET A 117 -8.07 -2.57 7.18
C MET A 117 -7.97 -4.10 7.08
N SER A 118 -6.81 -4.67 7.38
CA SER A 118 -6.58 -6.12 7.32
C SER A 118 -6.99 -6.70 5.96
N ALA A 119 -6.60 -6.03 4.89
CA ALA A 119 -6.99 -6.39 3.53
C ALA A 119 -6.46 -7.77 3.10
N PHE A 120 -5.38 -8.24 3.75
CA PHE A 120 -4.81 -9.57 3.60
C PHE A 120 -3.91 -9.88 4.78
N GLU A 121 -3.61 -11.16 4.98
CA GLU A 121 -2.68 -11.61 6.01
C GLU A 121 -1.23 -11.30 5.61
N LEU A 122 -0.45 -10.86 6.60
CA LEU A 122 0.99 -10.77 6.48
C LEU A 122 1.61 -12.10 6.87
N GLU A 123 2.32 -12.72 5.93
CA GLU A 123 3.12 -13.91 6.19
C GLU A 123 4.47 -13.45 6.77
N VAL A 124 4.46 -12.94 8.00
CA VAL A 124 5.61 -12.34 8.68
C VAL A 124 5.96 -13.19 9.90
N PHE A 125 6.87 -14.15 9.69
CA PHE A 125 7.33 -15.18 10.63
C PHE A 125 6.28 -16.25 10.95
#